data_AF-A0A4S1FN75-F1
#
_entry.id   AF-A0A4S1FN75-F1
#
_cell.length_a   1.000
_cell.length_b   1.000
_cell.length_c   1.000
_cell.angle_alpha   90.00
_cell.angle_beta   90.00
_cell.angle_gamma   90.00
#
_symmetry.space_group_name_H-M   'P 1'
#
loop_
_entity.id
_entity.type
_entity.pdbx_description
1 polymer ?
#
loop_
_entity_poly.entity_id
_entity_poly.type
_entity_poly.pdbx_seq_one_letter_code
_entity_poly.pdbx_strand_id
1 'polypeptide(L)'
;DDIMRNVVRSLATLAYGDPKRSKYARTQLIAALKILQTGDIDESHLMGSWAGAMGQTQFIPTSYQRYAVDMDGNGKRDIWNSIPDALATSANLLK
;
A
#
# COMPACT_ATOMS: atom_id res chain seq x y z
N ASP A 1 11.13 1.74 18.56
CA ASP A 1 9.97 1.14 17.89
C ASP A 1 9.61 1.92 16.65
N ASP A 2 9.95 1.37 15.49
CA ASP A 2 9.58 1.99 14.22
C ASP A 2 8.11 1.64 13.90
N ILE A 3 7.26 2.66 13.84
CA ILE A 3 5.81 2.52 13.61
C ILE A 3 5.56 2.04 12.17
N MET A 4 6.48 2.38 11.26
CA MET A 4 6.42 2.02 9.85
C MET A 4 7.28 0.79 9.56
N ARG A 5 6.76 -0.12 8.74
CA ARG A 5 7.37 -1.38 8.37
C ARG A 5 7.23 -1.60 6.88
N ASN A 6 8.18 -2.34 6.30
CA ASN A 6 8.09 -2.79 4.92
C ASN A 6 6.84 -3.67 4.74
N VAL A 7 5.96 -3.25 3.82
CA VAL A 7 4.62 -3.83 3.64
C VAL A 7 4.70 -5.26 3.14
N VAL A 8 5.64 -5.57 2.24
CA VAL A 8 5.84 -6.93 1.72
C VAL A 8 6.19 -7.87 2.86
N ARG A 9 7.17 -7.50 3.69
CA ARG A 9 7.59 -8.30 4.84
C ARG A 9 6.47 -8.49 5.86
N SER A 10 5.74 -7.43 6.17
CA SER A 10 4.60 -7.47 7.10
C SER A 10 3.50 -8.42 6.62
N LEU A 11 3.09 -8.30 5.36
CA LEU A 11 2.04 -9.14 4.78
C LEU A 11 2.50 -10.59 4.56
N ALA A 12 3.77 -10.82 4.20
CA ALA A 12 4.34 -12.17 4.13
C ALA A 12 4.34 -12.85 5.50
N THR A 13 4.72 -12.13 6.56
CA THR A 13 4.69 -12.62 7.93
C THR A 13 3.27 -12.99 8.35
N LEU A 14 2.29 -12.14 8.05
CA LEU A 14 0.88 -12.39 8.38
C LEU A 14 0.28 -13.54 7.55
N ALA A 15 0.66 -13.64 6.27
CA ALA A 15 0.24 -14.70 5.36
C ALA A 15 0.74 -16.09 5.80
N TYR A 16 1.92 -16.13 6.41
CA TYR A 16 2.54 -17.35 6.89
C TYR A 16 2.14 -17.69 8.34
N GLY A 17 2.24 -16.73 9.25
CA GLY A 17 2.16 -16.96 10.69
C GLY A 17 0.77 -16.86 11.32
N ASP A 18 -0.23 -16.28 10.63
CA ASP A 18 -1.60 -16.17 11.14
C ASP A 18 -2.58 -16.98 10.26
N PRO A 19 -2.98 -18.20 10.69
CA PRO A 19 -3.93 -19.02 9.93
C PRO A 19 -5.29 -18.35 9.70
N LYS A 20 -5.76 -17.52 10.63
CA LYS A 20 -7.06 -16.84 10.52
C LYS A 20 -7.02 -15.74 9.48
N ARG A 21 -5.88 -15.04 9.36
CA ARG A 21 -5.70 -13.92 8.42
C ARG A 21 -4.95 -14.29 7.14
N SER A 22 -4.47 -15.53 7.01
CA SER A 22 -3.63 -15.97 5.88
C SER A 22 -4.25 -15.67 4.52
N LYS A 23 -5.54 -15.96 4.31
CA LYS A 23 -6.22 -15.68 3.04
C LYS A 23 -6.25 -14.19 2.70
N TYR A 24 -6.61 -13.34 3.67
CA TYR A 24 -6.59 -11.89 3.50
C TYR A 24 -5.18 -11.38 3.21
N ALA A 25 -4.20 -11.80 4.01
CA ALA A 25 -2.82 -11.36 3.91
C ALA A 25 -2.17 -11.76 2.57
N ARG A 26 -2.45 -12.97 2.06
CA ARG A 26 -2.00 -13.42 0.72
C ARG A 26 -2.56 -12.53 -0.38
N THR A 27 -3.84 -12.19 -0.33
CA THR A 27 -4.45 -11.27 -1.30
C THR A 27 -3.78 -9.91 -1.28
N GLN A 28 -3.58 -9.33 -0.09
CA GLN A 28 -2.91 -8.04 0.05
C GLN A 28 -1.44 -8.10 -0.37
N LEU A 29 -0.72 -9.18 -0.06
CA LEU A 29 0.67 -9.38 -0.45
C LEU A 29 0.82 -9.39 -1.98
N ILE A 30 -0.03 -10.12 -2.69
CA ILE A 30 -0.01 -10.14 -4.16
C ILE A 30 -0.31 -8.75 -4.73
N ALA A 31 -1.26 -8.03 -4.13
CA ALA A 31 -1.55 -6.66 -4.53
C ALA A 31 -0.35 -5.72 -4.28
N ALA A 32 0.34 -5.85 -3.16
CA ALA A 32 1.55 -5.08 -2.85
C ALA A 32 2.68 -5.35 -3.86
N LEU A 33 2.92 -6.62 -4.23
CA LEU A 33 3.91 -6.97 -5.25
C LEU A 33 3.57 -6.40 -6.64
N LYS A 34 2.27 -6.36 -6.98
CA LYS A 34 1.81 -5.72 -8.22
C LYS A 34 2.04 -4.21 -8.22
N ILE A 35 1.93 -3.53 -7.06
CA ILE A 35 2.25 -2.10 -6.94
C ILE A 35 3.74 -1.85 -7.20
N LEU A 36 4.62 -2.72 -6.67
CA LEU A 36 6.04 -2.66 -6.99
C LEU A 36 6.29 -2.91 -8.48
N GLN A 37 5.55 -3.84 -9.08
CA GLN A 37 5.65 -4.13 -10.51
C GLN A 37 5.21 -2.96 -11.39
N THR A 38 4.24 -2.13 -10.98
CA THR A 38 3.83 -0.94 -11.74
C THR A 38 4.85 0.19 -11.69
N GLY A 39 5.78 0.17 -10.74
CA GLY A 39 6.84 1.18 -10.61
C GLY A 39 6.39 2.50 -10.03
N ASP A 40 5.18 2.56 -9.43
CA ASP A 40 4.71 3.75 -8.71
C ASP A 40 5.62 4.06 -7.50
N ILE A 41 6.22 3.03 -6.91
CA ILE A 41 7.14 3.11 -5.78
C ILE A 41 8.12 1.93 -5.77
N ASP A 42 9.31 2.10 -5.21
CA ASP A 42 10.25 1.01 -4.99
C ASP A 42 10.06 0.31 -3.64
N GLU A 43 10.69 -0.85 -3.49
CA GLU A 43 10.50 -1.75 -2.35
C GLU A 43 10.95 -1.14 -1.01
N SER A 44 11.98 -0.28 -1.03
CA SER A 44 12.50 0.35 0.19
C SER A 44 11.56 1.43 0.73
N HIS A 45 10.73 2.03 -0.13
CA HIS A 45 9.76 3.06 0.24
C HIS A 45 8.33 2.53 0.40
N LEU A 46 8.05 1.26 0.06
CA LEU A 46 6.75 0.63 0.27
C LEU A 46 6.50 0.33 1.76
N MET A 47 6.25 1.39 2.52
CA MET A 47 6.15 1.40 3.98
C MET A 47 4.70 1.54 4.45
N GLY A 48 4.41 0.92 5.59
CA GLY A 48 3.07 0.87 6.15
C GLY A 48 3.02 0.31 7.57
N SER A 49 1.81 0.14 8.09
CA SER A 49 1.59 -0.52 9.37
C SER A 49 1.93 -2.00 9.31
N TRP A 50 2.06 -2.63 10.48
CA TRP A 50 2.31 -4.06 10.59
C TRP A 50 1.26 -4.94 9.88
N ALA A 51 0.04 -4.42 9.70
CA ALA A 51 -1.07 -5.08 9.03
C ALA A 51 -1.11 -4.84 7.51
N GLY A 52 -0.17 -4.03 6.98
CA GLY A 52 -0.03 -3.74 5.56
C GLY A 52 -0.83 -2.53 5.07
N ALA A 53 -1.32 -1.66 5.96
CA ALA A 53 -1.91 -0.38 5.55
C ALA A 53 -0.80 0.62 5.23
N MET A 54 -0.82 1.23 4.05
CA MET A 54 0.33 1.87 3.41
C MET A 54 0.22 3.41 3.39
N GLY A 55 1.37 4.08 3.39
CA GLY A 55 1.47 5.51 3.14
C GLY A 55 0.78 6.39 4.20
N GLN A 56 0.61 7.67 3.86
CA GLN A 56 0.02 8.67 4.74
C GLN A 56 -1.44 8.36 5.09
N THR A 57 -2.14 7.69 4.17
CA THR A 57 -3.59 7.50 4.20
C THR A 57 -4.01 6.11 4.66
N GLN A 58 -3.07 5.25 5.01
CA GLN A 58 -3.30 3.89 5.51
C GLN A 58 -4.16 3.04 4.55
N PHE A 59 -3.96 3.21 3.23
CA PHE A 59 -4.64 2.38 2.25
C PHE A 59 -4.08 0.96 2.27
N ILE A 60 -4.96 -0.06 2.31
CA ILE A 60 -4.53 -1.43 2.06
C ILE A 60 -4.20 -1.61 0.55
N PRO A 61 -3.30 -2.54 0.18
CA PRO A 61 -2.84 -2.71 -1.20
C PRO A 61 -3.96 -2.82 -2.25
N THR A 62 -5.01 -3.59 -1.97
CA THR A 62 -6.13 -3.73 -2.92
C THR A 62 -6.92 -2.44 -3.08
N SER A 63 -7.04 -1.63 -2.02
CA SER A 63 -7.70 -0.32 -2.11
C SER A 63 -6.84 0.64 -2.91
N TYR A 64 -5.53 0.67 -2.69
CA TYR A 64 -4.61 1.48 -3.49
C TYR A 64 -4.76 1.14 -4.99
N GLN A 65 -4.74 -0.15 -5.35
CA GLN A 65 -4.88 -0.55 -6.75
C GLN A 65 -6.18 -0.05 -7.41
N ARG A 66 -7.25 0.08 -6.62
CA ARG A 66 -8.56 0.48 -7.12
C ARG A 66 -8.72 2.01 -7.18
N TYR A 67 -8.14 2.73 -6.24
CA TYR A 67 -8.47 4.13 -6.01
C TYR A 67 -7.31 5.10 -6.20
N ALA A 68 -6.07 4.62 -6.34
CA ALA A 68 -4.90 5.47 -6.46
C ALA A 68 -4.98 6.40 -7.68
N VAL A 69 -4.74 7.70 -7.45
CA VAL A 69 -4.78 8.77 -8.45
C VAL A 69 -3.42 9.46 -8.48
N ASP A 70 -2.91 9.68 -9.68
CA ASP A 70 -1.75 10.55 -9.94
C ASP A 70 -2.32 11.96 -10.14
N MET A 71 -2.22 12.78 -9.10
CA MET A 71 -2.82 14.10 -9.04
C MET A 71 -1.83 15.18 -9.46
N ASP A 72 -0.54 14.97 -9.22
CA ASP A 72 0.50 15.92 -9.61
C ASP A 72 1.01 15.72 -11.05
N GLY A 73 0.62 14.62 -11.71
CA GLY A 73 0.84 14.36 -13.13
C GLY A 73 2.25 13.83 -13.45
N ASN A 74 2.98 13.32 -12.46
CA ASN A 74 4.35 12.86 -12.63
C ASN A 74 4.48 11.42 -13.16
N GLY A 75 3.34 10.74 -13.38
CA GLY A 75 3.27 9.36 -13.88
C GLY A 75 3.31 8.30 -12.77
N LYS A 76 3.31 8.69 -11.49
CA LYS A 76 3.29 7.80 -10.33
C LYS A 76 2.17 8.21 -9.39
N ARG A 77 1.65 7.24 -8.64
CA ARG A 77 0.60 7.45 -7.65
C ARG A 77 1.19 7.35 -6.24
N ASP A 78 2.03 8.30 -5.86
CA ASP A 78 2.86 8.22 -4.66
C ASP A 78 2.12 8.69 -3.39
N ILE A 79 1.30 7.82 -2.80
CA ILE A 79 0.60 8.11 -1.52
C ILE A 79 1.52 8.15 -0.28
N TRP A 80 2.83 7.96 -0.46
CA TRP A 80 3.82 7.99 0.62
C TRP A 80 4.43 9.38 0.74
N ASN A 81 4.83 9.98 -0.37
CA ASN A 81 5.55 11.26 -0.39
C ASN A 81 4.79 12.40 -1.10
N SER A 82 3.82 12.11 -1.96
CA SER A 82 3.02 13.15 -2.64
C SER A 82 1.73 13.45 -1.87
N ILE A 83 1.66 14.64 -1.28
CA ILE A 83 0.45 15.14 -0.61
C ILE A 83 -0.73 15.23 -1.61
N PRO A 84 -0.56 15.76 -2.83
CA PRO A 84 -1.62 15.74 -3.85
C PRO A 84 -2.18 14.33 -4.10
N ASP A 85 -1.32 13.33 -4.32
CA ASP A 85 -1.76 11.96 -4.61
C ASP A 85 -2.45 11.32 -3.42
N ALA A 86 -1.92 11.53 -2.21
CA ALA A 86 -2.53 11.05 -0.97
C ALA A 86 -3.95 11.60 -0.76
N LEU A 87 -4.14 12.92 -0.92
CA LEU A 87 -5.44 13.56 -0.78
C LEU A 87 -6.42 13.16 -1.89
N ALA A 88 -5.97 13.16 -3.15
CA ALA A 88 -6.80 12.80 -4.30
C ALA A 88 -7.25 11.33 -4.24
N THR A 89 -6.33 10.42 -3.90
CA THR A 89 -6.64 8.99 -3.69
C THR A 89 -7.66 8.80 -2.56
N SER A 90 -7.53 9.55 -1.47
CA SER A 90 -8.49 9.51 -0.36
C SER A 90 -9.87 10.05 -0.77
N ALA A 91 -9.91 11.14 -1.54
CA ALA A 91 -11.15 11.66 -2.08
C ALA A 91 -11.81 10.67 -3.05
N ASN A 92 -11.02 9.99 -3.89
CA ASN A 92 -11.51 8.98 -4.83
C ASN A 92 -12.10 7.73 -4.13
N LEU A 93 -11.63 7.39 -2.92
CA LEU A 93 -12.23 6.34 -2.11
C LEU A 93 -13.62 6.71 -1.56
N LEU A 94 -13.86 8.00 -1.28
CA LEU A 94 -15.10 8.51 -0.68
C LEU A 94 -16.19 8.86 -1.71
N LYS A 95 -15.84 8.83 -2.99
CA LYS A 95 -16.74 9.11 -4.11
C LYS A 95 -17.63 7.90 -4.44
#